data_AF-A0A6N7IH47-F1
#
_entry.id   AF-A0A6N7IH47-F1
#
_cell.length_a   1.000
_cell.length_b   1.000
_cell.length_c   1.000
_cell.angle_alpha   90.00
_cell.angle_beta   90.00
_cell.angle_gamma   90.00
#
_symmetry.space_group_name_H-M   'P 1'
#
loop_
_entity.id
_entity.type
_entity.pdbx_description
1 polymer ?
#
loop_
_entity_poly.entity_id
_entity_poly.type
_entity_poly.pdbx_seq_one_letter_code
_entity_poly.pdbx_strand_id
1 'polypeptide(L)'
;MRRVAPLGSGAGFAVHDMLCTEPALPWAEPETSRWSSLVLVRAGVFRRRTGGVEQVVDPTVGYLQRPGEEQQFAHPTDEPDRCTSIRLDPALIGVLTGDDLDFPYRPIRSEPGLDLAHRLLVARGGGNRCAFDLAEQVVRLVAGALGQAVPERVAAGRPATVVARAPTSPAPSARSWATRRARCAGYSRTKVQAPRAPPRHPPQRTSRRSRRMNELPQVHPRRLLRRRGR
;
A
#
# COMPACT_ATOMS: atom_id res chain seq x y z
N MET A 1 -17.34 -14.31 19.53
CA MET A 1 -15.99 -14.93 19.43
C MET A 1 -15.12 -14.16 18.44
N ARG A 2 -13.83 -13.99 18.73
CA ARG A 2 -12.84 -13.46 17.76
C ARG A 2 -11.82 -14.52 17.37
N ARG A 3 -11.58 -14.67 16.06
CA ARG A 3 -10.57 -15.56 15.48
C ARG A 3 -9.51 -14.77 14.74
N VAL A 4 -8.28 -15.24 14.83
CA VAL A 4 -7.09 -14.64 14.22
C VAL A 4 -6.39 -15.72 13.40
N ALA A 5 -6.18 -15.48 12.10
CA ALA A 5 -5.40 -16.36 11.24
C ALA A 5 -4.23 -15.60 10.60
N PRO A 6 -3.00 -16.15 10.60
CA PRO A 6 -1.86 -15.47 10.00
C PRO A 6 -1.98 -15.41 8.48
N LEU A 7 -1.69 -14.24 7.90
CA LEU A 7 -1.56 -14.06 6.44
C LEU A 7 -0.09 -13.95 6.01
N GLY A 8 0.79 -13.57 6.93
CA GLY A 8 2.24 -13.51 6.73
C GLY A 8 2.93 -12.63 7.76
N SER A 9 4.24 -12.72 7.85
CA SER A 9 5.05 -11.91 8.76
C SER A 9 6.39 -11.55 8.12
N GLY A 10 7.05 -10.55 8.70
CA GLY A 10 8.39 -10.11 8.30
C GLY A 10 9.05 -9.34 9.43
N ALA A 11 10.21 -8.76 9.14
CA ALA A 11 10.91 -7.94 10.13
C ALA A 11 10.04 -6.74 10.55
N GLY A 12 9.65 -6.71 11.82
CA GLY A 12 8.91 -5.61 12.44
C GLY A 12 7.40 -5.58 12.16
N PHE A 13 6.82 -6.61 11.51
CA PHE A 13 5.38 -6.66 11.29
C PHE A 13 4.80 -8.08 11.24
N ALA A 14 3.50 -8.19 11.53
CA ALA A 14 2.71 -9.39 11.32
C ALA A 14 1.33 -9.03 10.77
N VAL A 15 0.88 -9.75 9.74
CA VAL A 15 -0.39 -9.55 9.05
C VAL A 15 -1.34 -10.69 9.42
N HIS A 16 -2.53 -10.33 9.87
CA HIS A 16 -3.55 -11.27 10.30
C HIS A 16 -4.88 -11.01 9.60
N ASP A 17 -5.55 -12.10 9.26
CA ASP A 17 -6.98 -12.16 9.00
C ASP A 17 -7.70 -12.22 10.34
N MET A 18 -8.67 -11.33 10.55
CA MET A 18 -9.49 -11.26 11.74
C MET A 18 -10.95 -11.53 11.37
N LEU A 19 -11.59 -12.44 12.10
CA LEU A 19 -13.02 -12.70 12.04
C LEU A 19 -13.64 -12.47 13.42
N CYS A 20 -14.57 -11.53 13.52
CA CYS A 20 -15.39 -11.30 14.70
C CYS A 20 -16.79 -11.85 14.45
N THR A 21 -17.27 -12.70 15.35
CA THR A 21 -18.63 -13.26 15.36
C THR A 21 -19.26 -13.03 16.73
N GLU A 22 -18.94 -11.90 17.37
CA GLU A 22 -19.71 -11.49 18.55
C GLU A 22 -21.16 -11.20 18.14
N PRO A 23 -22.15 -11.56 18.97
CA PRO A 23 -23.53 -11.21 18.70
C PRO A 23 -23.73 -9.69 18.75
N ALA A 24 -24.88 -9.24 18.24
CA ALA A 24 -25.26 -7.84 18.36
C ALA A 24 -25.23 -7.41 19.83
N LEU A 25 -24.45 -6.38 20.13
CA LEU A 25 -24.37 -5.80 21.47
C LEU A 25 -24.14 -4.29 21.41
N PRO A 26 -24.71 -3.53 22.36
CA PRO A 26 -24.63 -2.08 22.36
C PRO A 26 -23.22 -1.53 22.60
N TRP A 27 -22.44 -2.12 23.52
CA TRP A 27 -21.01 -1.88 23.74
C TRP A 27 -20.43 -3.06 24.52
N ALA A 28 -19.29 -3.57 24.08
CA ALA A 28 -18.48 -4.52 24.81
C ALA A 28 -17.72 -3.83 25.96
N GLU A 29 -17.23 -4.66 26.89
CA GLU A 29 -16.28 -4.21 27.91
C GLU A 29 -15.06 -3.53 27.27
N PRO A 30 -14.52 -2.46 27.89
CA PRO A 30 -13.29 -1.84 27.44
C PRO A 30 -12.13 -2.81 27.35
N GLU A 31 -11.35 -2.71 26.29
CA GLU A 31 -10.12 -3.46 26.10
C GLU A 31 -8.95 -2.53 25.79
N THR A 32 -7.77 -2.89 26.26
CA THR A 32 -6.54 -2.15 25.98
C THR A 32 -5.81 -2.76 24.79
N SER A 33 -5.55 -1.94 23.78
CA SER A 33 -4.72 -2.31 22.63
C SER A 33 -3.30 -2.60 23.08
N ARG A 34 -2.79 -3.79 22.79
CA ARG A 34 -1.43 -4.20 23.18
C ARG A 34 -0.35 -3.77 22.19
N TRP A 35 -0.74 -3.49 20.96
CA TRP A 35 0.19 -3.31 19.84
C TRP A 35 -0.19 -2.13 18.97
N SER A 36 0.81 -1.50 18.35
CA SER A 36 0.59 -0.59 17.24
C SER A 36 0.07 -1.38 16.06
N SER A 37 -1.13 -1.07 15.56
CA SER A 37 -1.71 -1.82 14.45
C SER A 37 -2.47 -0.92 13.48
N LEU A 38 -2.41 -1.26 12.19
CA LEU A 38 -3.36 -0.78 11.20
C LEU A 38 -4.44 -1.85 11.02
N VAL A 39 -5.71 -1.48 11.17
CA VAL A 39 -6.85 -2.34 10.91
C VAL A 39 -7.63 -1.82 9.72
N LEU A 40 -7.91 -2.71 8.77
CA LEU A 40 -8.69 -2.45 7.56
C LEU A 40 -9.87 -3.41 7.51
N VAL A 41 -11.09 -2.88 7.46
CA VAL A 41 -12.31 -3.71 7.40
C VAL A 41 -12.54 -4.22 5.98
N ARG A 42 -13.01 -5.45 5.86
CA ARG A 42 -13.30 -6.13 4.58
C ARG A 42 -14.77 -6.49 4.43
N ALA A 43 -15.47 -6.73 5.53
CA ALA A 43 -16.90 -7.01 5.57
C ALA A 43 -17.45 -6.70 6.97
N GLY A 44 -18.75 -6.49 7.05
CA GLY A 44 -19.45 -6.17 8.30
C GLY A 44 -19.46 -4.68 8.62
N VAL A 45 -20.04 -4.35 9.77
CA VAL A 45 -20.15 -2.99 10.29
C VAL A 45 -20.19 -3.05 11.82
N PHE A 46 -19.38 -2.22 12.45
CA PHE A 46 -19.35 -2.10 13.91
C PHE A 46 -19.09 -0.65 14.32
N ARG A 47 -19.37 -0.30 15.58
CA ARG A 47 -18.92 0.97 16.15
C ARG A 47 -17.68 0.74 16.99
N ARG A 48 -16.73 1.66 16.91
CA ARG A 48 -15.55 1.71 17.77
C ARG A 48 -15.61 2.99 18.59
N ARG A 49 -15.33 2.91 19.88
CA ARG A 49 -15.14 4.05 20.77
C ARG A 49 -13.73 4.05 21.32
N THR A 50 -13.05 5.18 21.22
CA THR A 50 -11.67 5.33 21.71
C THR A 50 -11.35 6.79 21.98
N GLY A 51 -10.71 7.09 23.12
CA GLY A 51 -10.38 8.46 23.51
C GLY A 51 -11.61 9.37 23.57
N GLY A 52 -12.78 8.81 23.95
CA GLY A 52 -14.06 9.51 23.96
C GLY A 52 -14.70 9.73 22.57
N VAL A 53 -14.00 9.40 21.48
CA VAL A 53 -14.51 9.51 20.11
C VAL A 53 -15.18 8.22 19.69
N GLU A 54 -16.38 8.33 19.16
CA GLU A 54 -17.15 7.21 18.62
C GLU A 54 -17.21 7.28 17.09
N GLN A 55 -17.03 6.15 16.42
CA GLN A 55 -17.06 6.05 14.97
C GLN A 55 -17.70 4.75 14.49
N VAL A 56 -18.48 4.83 13.40
CA VAL A 56 -18.91 3.66 12.63
C VAL A 56 -17.76 3.22 11.73
N VAL A 57 -17.50 1.92 11.71
CA VAL A 57 -16.43 1.28 10.93
C VAL A 57 -17.07 0.24 10.02
N ASP A 58 -16.88 0.42 8.72
CA ASP A 58 -17.36 -0.45 7.65
C ASP A 58 -16.20 -0.68 6.64
N PRO A 59 -16.36 -1.45 5.55
CA PRO A 59 -15.27 -1.73 4.60
C PRO A 59 -14.62 -0.50 3.95
N THR A 60 -15.20 0.69 4.08
CA THR A 60 -14.64 1.96 3.60
C THR A 60 -13.78 2.67 4.65
N VAL A 61 -13.65 2.08 5.85
CA VAL A 61 -12.96 2.68 7.00
C VAL A 61 -11.88 1.74 7.53
N GLY A 62 -10.67 2.28 7.66
CA GLY A 62 -9.59 1.72 8.46
C GLY A 62 -9.32 2.57 9.71
N TYR A 63 -8.54 2.03 10.64
CA TYR A 63 -8.11 2.77 11.82
C TYR A 63 -6.75 2.28 12.33
N LEU A 64 -6.06 3.17 13.04
CA LEU A 64 -4.84 2.83 13.76
C LEU A 64 -5.16 2.55 15.22
N GLN A 65 -4.39 1.63 15.81
CA GLN A 65 -4.37 1.34 17.23
C GLN A 65 -3.01 1.70 17.80
N ARG A 66 -2.99 2.23 19.02
CA ARG A 66 -1.79 2.52 19.80
C ARG A 66 -1.67 1.54 20.98
N PRO A 67 -0.44 1.15 21.37
CA PRO A 67 -0.24 0.42 22.62
C PRO A 67 -0.77 1.24 23.81
N GLY A 68 -1.51 0.59 24.70
CA GLY A 68 -2.11 1.23 25.88
C GLY A 68 -3.43 1.95 25.61
N GLU A 69 -3.88 2.05 24.36
CA GLU A 69 -5.13 2.71 24.00
C GLU A 69 -6.33 1.85 24.39
N GLU A 70 -7.18 2.39 25.26
CA GLU A 70 -8.47 1.78 25.60
C GLU A 70 -9.46 1.96 24.44
N GLN A 71 -10.16 0.89 24.10
CA GLN A 71 -11.19 0.88 23.07
C GLN A 71 -12.38 0.02 23.48
N GLN A 72 -13.55 0.38 22.97
CA GLN A 72 -14.77 -0.42 23.07
C GLN A 72 -15.34 -0.65 21.66
N PHE A 73 -16.05 -1.76 21.50
CA PHE A 73 -16.70 -2.11 20.24
C PHE A 73 -18.18 -2.39 20.46
N ALA A 74 -19.02 -1.95 19.53
CA ALA A 74 -20.43 -2.31 19.47
C ALA A 74 -20.72 -3.00 18.15
N HIS A 75 -21.51 -4.06 18.20
CA HIS A 75 -21.97 -4.77 17.01
C HIS A 75 -23.46 -4.49 16.84
N PRO A 76 -23.87 -3.68 15.85
CA PRO A 76 -25.27 -3.34 15.62
C PRO A 76 -26.07 -4.51 15.03
N THR A 77 -25.39 -5.52 14.48
CA THR A 77 -25.98 -6.68 13.79
C THR A 77 -25.27 -7.96 14.23
N ASP A 78 -25.91 -9.11 14.02
CA ASP A 78 -25.29 -10.43 14.23
C ASP A 78 -24.38 -10.87 13.07
N GLU A 79 -24.32 -10.08 12.00
CA GLU A 79 -23.42 -10.32 10.87
C GLU A 79 -21.94 -10.25 11.30
N PRO A 80 -21.09 -11.16 10.79
CA PRO A 80 -19.70 -11.20 11.19
C PRO A 80 -18.88 -10.06 10.57
N ASP A 81 -18.00 -9.48 11.37
CA ASP A 81 -17.02 -8.53 10.88
C ASP A 81 -15.74 -9.24 10.44
N ARG A 82 -15.23 -8.89 9.26
CA ARG A 82 -13.92 -9.36 8.78
C ARG A 82 -12.98 -8.19 8.63
N CYS A 83 -11.82 -8.29 9.27
CA CYS A 83 -10.79 -7.27 9.18
C CYS A 83 -9.45 -7.88 8.74
N THR A 84 -8.53 -7.03 8.31
CA THR A 84 -7.10 -7.34 8.26
C THR A 84 -6.42 -6.49 9.32
N SER A 85 -5.65 -7.11 10.19
CA SER A 85 -4.84 -6.42 11.19
C SER A 85 -3.36 -6.54 10.82
N ILE A 86 -2.68 -5.42 10.72
CA ILE A 86 -1.24 -5.32 10.50
C ILE A 86 -0.63 -4.79 11.78
N ARG A 87 -0.08 -5.70 12.58
CA ARG A 87 0.69 -5.36 13.76
C ARG A 87 2.07 -4.85 13.34
N LEU A 88 2.52 -3.80 14.00
CA LEU A 88 3.80 -3.14 13.80
C LEU A 88 4.57 -3.13 15.12
N ASP A 89 5.82 -3.56 15.08
CA ASP A 89 6.69 -3.44 16.25
C ASP A 89 7.18 -1.98 16.41
N PRO A 90 7.57 -1.56 17.63
CA PRO A 90 7.92 -0.17 17.94
C PRO A 90 8.95 0.44 16.98
N ALA A 91 9.97 -0.32 16.57
CA ALA A 91 11.00 0.15 15.66
C ALA A 91 10.45 0.49 14.25
N LEU A 92 9.55 -0.33 13.71
CA LEU A 92 8.99 -0.10 12.37
C LEU A 92 8.02 1.08 12.38
N ILE A 93 7.13 1.15 13.38
CA ILE A 93 6.20 2.28 13.49
C ILE A 93 6.97 3.59 13.76
N GLY A 94 8.03 3.56 14.57
CA GLY A 94 8.93 4.70 14.79
C GLY A 94 9.53 5.21 13.48
N VAL A 95 10.10 4.33 12.65
CA VAL A 95 10.63 4.72 11.32
C VAL A 95 9.55 5.30 10.41
N LEU A 96 8.35 4.71 10.39
CA LEU A 96 7.26 5.16 9.51
C LEU A 96 6.64 6.48 9.96
N THR A 97 6.69 6.77 11.24
CA THR A 97 6.16 8.00 11.82
C THR A 97 7.24 9.08 11.99
N GLY A 98 8.52 8.73 11.98
CA GLY A 98 9.58 9.64 12.41
C GLY A 98 9.54 9.87 13.93
N ASP A 99 9.36 8.78 14.67
CA ASP A 99 9.35 8.65 16.13
C ASP A 99 8.24 9.39 16.90
N ASP A 100 7.40 10.16 16.21
CA ASP A 100 6.20 10.73 16.81
C ASP A 100 5.02 9.73 16.71
N LEU A 101 4.76 9.05 17.84
CA LEU A 101 3.68 8.06 17.95
C LEU A 101 2.34 8.67 18.34
N ASP A 102 2.23 10.01 18.37
CA ASP A 102 1.00 10.73 18.67
C ASP A 102 0.21 11.06 17.39
N PHE A 103 -0.41 10.04 16.81
CA PHE A 103 -1.34 10.19 15.71
C PHE A 103 -2.80 10.21 16.21
N PRO A 104 -3.68 11.03 15.60
CA PRO A 104 -5.03 11.24 16.09
C PRO A 104 -5.92 10.01 15.87
N TYR A 105 -6.98 9.89 16.67
CA TYR A 105 -8.03 8.85 16.60
C TYR A 105 -8.95 9.00 15.37
N ARG A 106 -8.38 9.27 14.19
CA ARG A 106 -9.16 9.55 12.98
C ARG A 106 -9.34 8.28 12.15
N PRO A 107 -10.53 8.08 11.57
CA PRO A 107 -10.72 7.03 10.59
C PRO A 107 -9.87 7.31 9.35
N ILE A 108 -9.25 6.26 8.82
CA ILE A 108 -8.58 6.25 7.52
C ILE A 108 -9.65 5.89 6.50
N ARG A 109 -9.82 6.70 5.46
CA ARG A 109 -10.80 6.40 4.42
C ARG A 109 -10.15 5.50 3.37
N SER A 110 -10.87 4.46 2.98
CA SER A 110 -10.37 3.58 1.94
C SER A 110 -10.45 4.28 0.59
N GLU A 111 -9.32 4.84 0.17
CA GLU A 111 -9.14 5.36 -1.18
C GLU A 111 -8.86 4.22 -2.15
N PRO A 112 -9.20 4.35 -3.45
CA PRO A 112 -9.07 3.26 -4.42
C PRO A 112 -7.69 2.58 -4.45
N GLY A 113 -6.63 3.35 -4.25
CA GLY A 113 -5.25 2.83 -4.18
C GLY A 113 -4.98 2.00 -2.93
N LEU A 114 -5.46 2.45 -1.77
CA LEU A 114 -5.35 1.74 -0.50
C LEU A 114 -6.15 0.43 -0.55
N ASP A 115 -7.38 0.50 -1.06
CA ASP A 115 -8.27 -0.66 -1.25
C ASP A 115 -7.66 -1.72 -2.17
N LEU A 116 -7.09 -1.30 -3.30
CA LEU A 116 -6.45 -2.23 -4.22
C LEU A 116 -5.21 -2.87 -3.58
N ALA A 117 -4.37 -2.08 -2.91
CA ALA A 117 -3.18 -2.60 -2.21
C ALA A 117 -3.56 -3.60 -1.11
N HIS A 118 -4.62 -3.31 -0.35
CA HIS A 118 -5.15 -4.18 0.69
C HIS A 118 -5.70 -5.49 0.11
N ARG A 119 -6.53 -5.43 -0.93
CA ARG A 119 -7.06 -6.64 -1.59
C ARG A 119 -5.95 -7.52 -2.15
N LEU A 120 -4.90 -6.94 -2.74
CA LEU A 120 -3.75 -7.68 -3.24
C LEU A 120 -2.91 -8.30 -2.11
N LEU A 121 -2.79 -7.63 -0.97
CA LEU A 121 -2.13 -8.18 0.22
C LEU A 121 -2.86 -9.44 0.72
N VAL A 122 -4.18 -9.36 0.86
CA VAL A 122 -5.04 -10.44 1.35
C VAL A 122 -5.10 -11.61 0.38
N ALA A 123 -5.32 -11.35 -0.92
CA ALA A 123 -5.44 -12.39 -1.93
C ALA A 123 -4.18 -13.26 -2.08
N ARG A 124 -3.03 -12.75 -1.63
CA ARG A 124 -1.74 -13.46 -1.65
C ARG A 124 -1.38 -14.06 -0.29
N GLY A 125 -2.17 -13.82 0.76
CA GLY A 125 -1.90 -14.30 2.11
C GLY A 125 -1.93 -15.83 2.20
N GLY A 126 -1.14 -16.40 3.11
CA GLY A 126 -1.07 -17.85 3.34
C GLY A 126 -0.31 -18.67 2.28
N GLY A 127 0.09 -18.05 1.16
CA GLY A 127 0.92 -18.68 0.13
C GLY A 127 2.43 -18.46 0.34
N ASN A 128 3.26 -19.19 -0.41
CA ASN A 128 4.72 -19.03 -0.39
C ASN A 128 5.12 -17.70 -1.07
N ARG A 129 5.15 -16.62 -0.29
CA ARG A 129 5.52 -15.28 -0.73
C ARG A 129 6.97 -14.99 -0.41
N CYS A 130 7.64 -14.29 -1.32
CA CYS A 130 8.89 -13.65 -0.98
C CYS A 130 8.70 -12.65 0.15
N ALA A 131 9.53 -12.77 1.20
CA ALA A 131 9.52 -11.87 2.35
C ALA A 131 9.70 -10.40 1.97
N PHE A 132 10.53 -10.11 0.96
CA PHE A 132 10.73 -8.74 0.47
C PHE A 132 9.45 -8.16 -0.17
N ASP A 133 8.75 -8.94 -0.99
CA ASP A 133 7.52 -8.47 -1.65
C ASP A 133 6.37 -8.28 -0.63
N LEU A 134 6.35 -9.08 0.44
CA LEU A 134 5.44 -8.88 1.56
C LEU A 134 5.77 -7.59 2.32
N ALA A 135 7.04 -7.39 2.68
CA ALA A 135 7.49 -6.18 3.37
C ALA A 135 7.22 -4.91 2.55
N GLU A 136 7.51 -4.92 1.24
CA GLU A 136 7.24 -3.78 0.35
C GLU A 136 5.74 -3.43 0.31
N GLN A 137 4.87 -4.43 0.24
CA GLN A 137 3.42 -4.20 0.23
C GLN A 137 2.91 -3.67 1.57
N VAL A 138 3.38 -4.25 2.69
CA VAL A 138 2.99 -3.80 4.03
C VAL A 138 3.43 -2.37 4.28
N VAL A 139 4.70 -2.04 3.99
CA VAL A 139 5.23 -0.69 4.17
C VAL A 139 4.46 0.33 3.34
N ARG A 140 4.17 0.04 2.06
CA ARG A 140 3.37 0.94 1.21
C ARG A 140 1.96 1.16 1.74
N LEU A 141 1.31 0.09 2.18
CA LEU A 141 -0.05 0.15 2.71
C LEU A 141 -0.11 0.97 4.00
N VAL A 142 0.80 0.73 4.94
CA VAL A 142 0.86 1.45 6.21
C VAL A 142 1.27 2.91 5.99
N ALA A 143 2.25 3.19 5.13
CA ALA A 143 2.64 4.56 4.81
C ALA A 143 1.50 5.35 4.14
N GLY A 144 0.74 4.71 3.24
CA GLY A 144 -0.44 5.33 2.62
C GLY A 144 -1.52 5.65 3.65
N ALA A 145 -1.81 4.73 4.56
CA ALA A 145 -2.74 4.93 5.66
C ALA A 145 -2.29 6.06 6.62
N LEU A 146 -1.02 6.07 7.01
CA LEU A 146 -0.45 7.12 7.86
C LEU A 146 -0.48 8.50 7.18
N GLY A 147 -0.24 8.54 5.87
CA GLY A 147 -0.31 9.78 5.09
C GLY A 147 -1.70 10.43 5.09
N GLN A 148 -2.77 9.63 5.15
CA GLN A 148 -4.13 10.14 5.31
C GLN A 148 -4.45 10.53 6.75
N ALA A 149 -4.00 9.73 7.72
CA ALA A 149 -4.27 9.99 9.14
C ALA A 149 -3.54 11.26 9.64
N VAL A 150 -2.38 11.58 9.05
CA VAL A 150 -1.53 12.70 9.43
C VAL A 150 -1.02 13.44 8.18
N PRO A 151 -1.88 14.18 7.45
CA PRO A 151 -1.50 14.83 6.19
C PRO A 151 -0.41 15.89 6.36
N GLU A 152 -0.37 16.54 7.53
CA GLU A 152 0.69 17.47 7.96
C GLU A 152 2.10 16.85 7.87
N ARG A 153 2.24 15.53 8.08
CA ARG A 153 3.53 14.82 7.96
C ARG A 153 3.97 14.69 6.51
N VAL A 154 3.03 14.37 5.61
CA VAL A 154 3.28 14.29 4.18
C VAL A 154 3.69 15.66 3.66
N ALA A 155 2.99 16.71 4.12
CA ALA A 155 3.27 18.10 3.77
C ALA A 155 4.62 18.61 4.32
N ALA A 156 5.00 18.20 5.54
CA ALA A 156 6.29 18.54 6.14
C ALA A 156 7.49 17.91 5.41
N GLY A 157 7.25 17.12 4.35
CA GLY A 157 8.30 16.49 3.56
C GLY A 157 9.20 15.59 4.38
N ARG A 158 8.75 15.13 5.57
CA ARG A 158 9.41 14.13 6.41
C ARG A 158 9.09 12.79 5.79
N PRO A 159 9.89 12.32 4.83
CA PRO A 159 9.55 11.08 4.20
C PRO A 159 9.97 9.98 5.17
N ALA A 160 9.26 8.86 5.15
CA ALA A 160 9.68 7.60 5.77
C ALA A 160 11.04 7.05 5.23
N THR A 161 11.87 7.89 4.60
CA THR A 161 13.12 7.54 3.92
C THR A 161 14.35 8.38 4.31
N VAL A 162 14.29 9.33 5.26
CA VAL A 162 15.52 9.93 5.80
C VAL A 162 16.24 8.96 6.74
N VAL A 163 15.50 8.20 7.57
CA VAL A 163 16.09 7.18 8.45
C VAL A 163 16.53 5.92 7.68
N ALA A 164 15.97 5.67 6.48
CA ALA A 164 16.46 4.62 5.58
C ALA A 164 17.82 4.94 4.92
N ARG A 165 18.34 6.16 5.09
CA ARG A 165 19.70 6.58 4.66
C ARG A 165 20.69 6.70 5.82
N ALA A 166 20.27 6.51 7.06
CA ALA A 166 21.22 6.38 8.16
C ALA A 166 21.93 5.02 8.02
N PRO A 167 23.28 4.97 8.05
CA PRO A 167 24.01 3.73 7.84
C PRO A 167 23.86 2.83 9.07
N THR A 168 22.87 1.93 9.03
CA THR A 168 22.83 0.75 9.91
C THR A 168 23.39 -0.44 9.15
N SER A 169 24.68 -0.76 9.39
CA SER A 169 25.45 -1.79 8.68
C SER A 169 25.54 -1.57 7.16
N PRO A 170 26.50 -2.20 6.43
CA PRO A 170 26.64 -1.95 5.00
C PRO A 170 25.35 -2.35 4.27
N ALA A 171 24.56 -1.35 3.89
CA ALA A 171 23.37 -1.52 3.07
C ALA A 171 23.82 -2.21 1.78
N PRO A 172 23.21 -3.36 1.43
CA PRO A 172 23.69 -4.10 0.30
C PRO A 172 23.30 -3.29 -0.96
N SER A 173 24.20 -3.22 -1.94
CA SER A 173 24.08 -2.31 -3.09
C SER A 173 22.72 -2.40 -3.82
N ALA A 174 22.31 -1.37 -4.56
CA ALA A 174 21.09 -1.39 -5.39
C ALA A 174 20.99 -2.65 -6.29
N ARG A 175 22.13 -3.18 -6.75
CA ARG A 175 22.23 -4.47 -7.45
C ARG A 175 21.77 -5.65 -6.59
N SER A 176 22.09 -5.67 -5.30
CA SER A 176 21.67 -6.71 -4.36
C SER A 176 20.15 -6.72 -4.12
N TRP A 177 19.51 -5.53 -4.14
CA TRP A 177 18.07 -5.38 -4.01
C TRP A 177 17.36 -5.89 -5.26
N ALA A 178 17.81 -5.44 -6.44
CA ALA A 178 17.31 -5.93 -7.71
C ALA A 178 17.49 -7.45 -7.87
N THR A 179 18.62 -8.00 -7.41
CA THR A 179 18.89 -9.45 -7.49
C THR A 179 18.04 -10.25 -6.50
N ARG A 180 17.77 -9.73 -5.29
CA ARG A 180 16.84 -10.36 -4.34
C ARG A 180 15.40 -10.36 -4.88
N ARG A 181 14.96 -9.22 -5.43
CA ARG A 181 13.64 -9.11 -6.08
C ARG A 181 13.51 -10.05 -7.28
N ALA A 182 14.55 -10.14 -8.12
CA ALA A 182 14.58 -11.08 -9.25
C ALA A 182 14.53 -12.55 -8.82
N ARG A 183 15.28 -12.92 -7.76
CA ARG A 183 15.23 -14.27 -7.18
C ARG A 183 13.85 -14.63 -6.63
N CYS A 184 13.20 -13.66 -6.00
CA CYS A 184 11.84 -13.81 -5.49
C CYS A 184 10.77 -13.89 -6.57
N ALA A 185 10.95 -13.17 -7.68
CA ALA A 185 10.03 -13.16 -8.81
C ALA A 185 10.13 -14.39 -9.73
N GLY A 186 10.88 -15.44 -9.33
CA GLY A 186 11.07 -16.63 -10.15
C GLY A 186 11.80 -16.35 -11.48
N TYR A 187 12.49 -15.21 -11.60
CA TYR A 187 13.30 -14.91 -12.77
C TYR A 187 14.59 -15.76 -12.70
N SER A 188 14.47 -17.01 -13.14
CA SER A 188 15.59 -17.76 -13.69
C SER A 188 16.31 -16.85 -14.69
N ARG A 189 17.63 -16.75 -14.61
CA ARG A 189 18.44 -16.24 -15.72
C ARG A 189 18.30 -17.24 -16.87
N THR A 190 17.18 -17.23 -17.57
CA THR A 190 17.15 -17.74 -18.93
C THR A 190 18.18 -16.92 -19.67
N LYS A 191 19.23 -17.58 -20.17
CA LYS A 191 20.28 -16.97 -20.97
C LYS A 191 19.60 -16.04 -21.98
N VAL A 192 19.73 -14.73 -21.79
CA VAL A 192 19.59 -13.79 -22.90
C VAL A 192 20.77 -14.15 -23.79
N GLN A 193 20.53 -15.02 -24.77
CA GLN A 193 21.37 -15.05 -25.94
C GLN A 193 21.32 -13.62 -26.48
N ALA A 194 22.45 -12.93 -26.39
CA ALA A 194 22.63 -11.68 -27.09
C ALA A 194 22.16 -11.90 -28.53
N PRO A 195 21.37 -10.99 -29.12
CA PRO A 195 21.05 -11.09 -30.54
C PRO A 195 22.38 -11.23 -31.28
N ARG A 196 22.52 -12.32 -32.04
CA ARG A 196 23.64 -12.49 -32.96
C ARG A 196 23.70 -11.22 -33.79
N ALA A 197 24.86 -10.55 -33.76
CA ALA A 197 25.11 -9.40 -34.61
C ALA A 197 24.71 -9.76 -36.05
N PRO A 198 23.91 -8.94 -36.73
CA PRO A 198 23.62 -9.18 -38.13
C PRO A 198 24.94 -9.20 -38.92
N PRO A 199 25.05 -10.03 -39.97
CA PRO A 199 26.23 -10.08 -40.81
C PRO A 199 26.54 -8.67 -41.33
N ARG A 200 27.80 -8.26 -41.19
CA ARG A 200 28.29 -6.98 -41.71
C ARG A 200 28.15 -7.00 -43.23
N HIS A 201 27.13 -6.31 -43.76
CA HIS A 201 27.08 -5.98 -45.17
C HIS A 201 28.19 -4.95 -45.50
N PRO A 202 28.90 -5.11 -46.62
CA PRO A 202 29.88 -4.13 -47.07
C PRO A 202 29.18 -2.79 -47.42
N PRO A 203 29.88 -1.65 -47.28
CA PRO A 203 29.28 -0.33 -47.43
C PRO A 203 28.77 -0.12 -48.86
N GLN A 204 27.47 0.17 -48.98
CA GLN A 204 26.89 0.64 -50.23
C GLN A 204 27.39 2.06 -50.53
N ARG A 205 27.95 2.19 -51.72
CA ARG A 205 28.47 3.40 -52.33
C ARG A 205 27.29 4.35 -52.61
N THR A 206 27.20 5.45 -51.88
CA THR A 206 26.17 6.48 -52.12
C THR A 206 26.54 7.30 -53.35
N SER A 207 25.82 7.10 -54.46
CA SER A 207 25.83 8.06 -55.56
C SER A 207 24.76 9.13 -55.28
N ARG A 208 25.23 10.37 -55.11
CA ARG A 208 24.43 11.58 -55.17
C ARG A 208 23.60 11.59 -56.46
N ARG A 209 22.27 11.69 -56.33
CA ARG A 209 21.48 12.41 -57.34
C ARG A 209 20.34 13.19 -56.68
N SER A 210 20.48 14.50 -56.80
CA SER A 210 19.52 15.55 -56.51
C SER A 210 18.19 15.36 -57.23
N ARG A 211 17.08 15.74 -56.58
CA ARG A 211 15.95 16.56 -57.08
C ARG A 211 14.82 16.48 -56.03
N ARG A 212 14.55 17.57 -55.32
CA ARG A 212 13.64 18.69 -55.63
C ARG A 212 12.24 18.45 -55.08
N MET A 213 11.88 19.39 -54.20
CA MET A 213 10.59 20.07 -54.05
C MET A 213 9.42 19.34 -53.38
N ASN A 214 8.93 20.02 -52.33
CA ASN A 214 7.53 20.40 -52.08
C ASN A 214 6.51 19.25 -51.92
N GLU A 215 5.55 19.26 -51.01
CA GLU A 215 4.85 20.29 -50.26
C GLU A 215 4.06 19.57 -49.15
N LEU A 216 3.94 20.19 -47.98
CA LEU A 216 2.92 19.88 -46.99
C LEU A 216 1.76 20.86 -47.18
N PRO A 217 0.50 20.42 -47.03
CA PRO A 217 -0.53 21.24 -46.41
C PRO A 217 -0.90 20.61 -45.07
N GLN A 218 -0.55 21.23 -43.94
CA GLN A 218 -1.34 22.24 -43.24
C GLN A 218 -2.82 21.82 -43.06
N VAL A 219 -3.08 21.29 -41.86
CA VAL A 219 -4.41 21.06 -41.28
C VAL A 219 -4.85 22.36 -40.61
N HIS A 220 -6.03 22.88 -40.94
CA HIS A 220 -6.68 23.92 -40.15
C HIS A 220 -8.12 23.53 -39.77
N PRO A 221 -8.55 23.86 -38.53
CA PRO A 221 -9.81 23.39 -37.95
C PRO A 221 -10.96 24.35 -38.27
N ARG A 222 -12.13 23.82 -38.65
CA ARG A 222 -13.37 24.60 -38.64
C ARG A 222 -14.12 24.40 -37.32
N ARG A 223 -14.11 25.45 -36.50
CA ARG A 223 -15.15 25.77 -35.53
C ARG A 223 -16.39 26.30 -36.26
N LEU A 224 -17.55 25.75 -35.96
CA LEU A 224 -18.89 26.32 -36.07
C LEU A 224 -19.79 25.39 -35.24
N LEU A 225 -20.81 25.78 -34.48
CA LEU A 225 -21.24 27.03 -33.87
C LEU A 225 -22.37 26.61 -32.90
N ARG A 226 -22.50 27.31 -31.78
CA ARG A 226 -23.60 27.15 -30.81
C ARG A 226 -24.97 27.41 -31.44
N ARG A 227 -26.01 26.68 -30.99
CA ARG A 227 -27.38 27.16 -30.70
C ARG A 227 -28.03 26.10 -29.78
N ARG A 228 -28.06 26.28 -28.45
CA ARG A 228 -29.14 26.88 -27.63
C ARG A 228 -30.46 27.16 -28.37
N GLY A 229 -31.55 26.61 -27.85
CA GLY A 229 -32.84 27.30 -27.81
C GLY A 229 -34.10 26.43 -27.86
N ARG A 230 -34.63 26.15 -26.66
CA ARG A 230 -36.03 25.84 -26.32
C ARG A 230 -36.55 24.42 -26.56
#